data_AF-A0A9E2HXE7-F1
#
_entry.id   AF-A0A9E2HXE7-F1
#
_cell.length_a   1.000
_cell.length_b   1.000
_cell.length_c   1.000
_cell.angle_alpha   90.00
_cell.angle_beta   90.00
_cell.angle_gamma   90.00
#
_symmetry.space_group_name_H-M   'P 1'
#
loop_
_entity.id
_entity.type
_entity.pdbx_description
1 polymer ?
#
loop_
_entity_poly.entity_id
_entity_poly.type
_entity_poly.pdbx_seq_one_letter_code
_entity_poly.pdbx_strand_id
1 'polypeptide(L)'
;MRSLLGGFTLLEVLIAMTLLAILFLGIADALWIAQAANDRAWKQTIASEELNEVGCLFALQPNNLSQLVSQWEQDVAILLPDGKGSLMSRKGQRVAVVSWRSTKQPLWLCHTAREKARDCVERQF
;
A
#
# COMPACT_ATOMS: atom_id res chain seq x y z
N MET A 1 -12.52 -54.42 11.20
CA MET A 1 -12.94 -53.00 11.24
C MET A 1 -13.20 -52.62 12.69
N ARG A 2 -12.23 -51.98 13.35
CA ARG A 2 -12.37 -51.55 14.75
C ARG A 2 -13.36 -50.38 14.79
N SER A 3 -14.34 -50.49 15.68
CA SER A 3 -15.41 -49.53 15.93
C SER A 3 -14.86 -48.11 16.11
N LEU A 4 -15.19 -47.23 15.16
CA LEU A 4 -14.99 -45.76 15.19
C LEU A 4 -16.00 -45.06 16.13
N LEU A 5 -16.33 -45.66 17.27
CA LEU A 5 -17.21 -45.07 18.28
C LEU A 5 -16.56 -45.15 19.67
N GLY A 6 -15.38 -44.53 19.79
CA GLY A 6 -14.89 -44.06 21.09
C GLY A 6 -15.29 -42.60 21.24
N GLY A 7 -16.04 -42.26 22.29
CA GLY A 7 -16.33 -40.86 22.60
C GLY A 7 -15.05 -40.07 22.83
N PHE A 8 -15.02 -38.80 22.43
CA PHE A 8 -13.88 -37.93 22.63
C PHE A 8 -13.57 -37.77 24.11
N THR A 9 -12.29 -37.88 24.48
CA THR A 9 -11.88 -37.57 25.85
C THR A 9 -11.94 -36.06 26.08
N LEU A 10 -12.18 -35.63 27.33
CA LEU A 10 -12.18 -34.20 27.69
C LEU A 10 -10.87 -33.51 27.26
N LEU A 11 -9.75 -34.21 27.41
CA LEU A 11 -8.43 -33.72 27.01
C LEU A 11 -8.36 -33.46 25.49
N GLU A 12 -8.88 -34.37 24.68
CA GLU A 12 -8.89 -34.25 23.22
C GLU A 12 -9.74 -33.08 22.74
N VAL A 13 -10.88 -32.84 23.39
CA VAL A 13 -11.72 -31.65 23.12
C VAL A 13 -11.00 -30.37 23.50
N LEU A 14 -10.31 -30.34 24.65
CA LEU A 14 -9.54 -29.18 25.08
C LEU A 14 -8.39 -28.88 24.11
N ILE A 15 -7.68 -29.91 23.65
CA ILE A 15 -6.61 -29.76 22.64
C ILE A 15 -7.18 -29.27 21.31
N ALA A 16 -8.30 -29.82 20.85
CA ALA A 16 -8.94 -29.37 19.62
C ALA A 16 -9.38 -27.90 19.70
N MET A 17 -9.95 -27.48 20.84
CA MET A 17 -10.34 -26.09 21.06
C MET A 17 -9.14 -25.14 21.12
N THR A 18 -8.03 -25.53 21.76
CA THR A 18 -6.83 -24.68 21.81
C THR A 18 -6.18 -24.53 20.44
N LEU A 19 -6.08 -25.62 19.67
CA LEU A 19 -5.55 -25.57 18.30
C LEU A 19 -6.44 -24.71 17.39
N LEU A 20 -7.77 -24.83 17.51
CA LEU A 20 -8.71 -24.02 16.76
C LEU A 20 -8.60 -22.54 17.13
N ALA A 21 -8.44 -22.21 18.42
CA ALA A 21 -8.23 -20.83 18.87
C ALA A 21 -6.93 -20.23 18.29
N ILE A 22 -5.81 -20.97 18.33
CA ILE A 22 -4.53 -20.52 17.76
C ILE A 22 -4.67 -20.29 16.25
N LEU A 23 -5.36 -21.17 15.53
CA LEU A 23 -5.61 -21.01 14.10
C LEU A 23 -6.42 -19.74 13.80
N PHE A 24 -7.48 -19.48 14.56
CA PHE A 24 -8.28 -18.26 14.37
C PHE A 24 -7.49 -16.98 14.64
N LEU A 25 -6.59 -16.97 15.63
CA LEU A 25 -5.70 -15.83 15.85
C LEU A 25 -4.82 -15.59 14.63
N GLY A 26 -4.19 -16.64 14.07
CA GLY A 26 -3.31 -16.50 12.91
C GLY A 26 -4.03 -15.99 11.64
N ILE A 27 -5.27 -16.42 11.40
CA ILE A 27 -6.05 -15.98 10.23
C ILE A 27 -6.48 -14.51 10.37
N ALA A 28 -6.87 -14.09 11.58
CA ALA A 28 -7.30 -12.71 11.82
C ALA A 28 -6.17 -11.70 11.53
N ASP A 29 -4.95 -11.99 11.99
CA ASP A 29 -3.78 -11.15 11.72
C ASP A 29 -3.42 -11.13 10.23
N ALA A 30 -3.46 -12.30 9.57
CA ALA A 30 -3.16 -12.42 8.15
C ALA A 30 -4.16 -11.61 7.28
N LEU A 31 -5.44 -11.61 7.64
CA LEU A 31 -6.46 -10.86 6.91
C LEU A 31 -6.23 -9.35 6.99
N TRP A 32 -5.87 -8.84 8.18
CA TRP A 32 -5.57 -7.42 8.37
C TRP A 32 -4.34 -6.97 7.58
N ILE A 33 -3.28 -7.76 7.60
CA ILE A 33 -2.05 -7.50 6.84
C ILE A 33 -2.36 -7.53 5.33
N ALA A 34 -3.13 -8.52 4.87
CA ALA A 34 -3.53 -8.64 3.47
C ALA A 34 -4.35 -7.42 3.00
N GLN A 35 -5.29 -6.95 3.81
CA GLN A 35 -6.10 -5.78 3.49
C GLN A 35 -5.23 -4.51 3.41
N ALA A 36 -4.33 -4.32 4.38
CA ALA A 36 -3.40 -3.19 4.35
C ALA A 36 -2.42 -3.25 3.16
N ALA A 37 -1.99 -4.43 2.75
CA ALA A 37 -1.15 -4.63 1.57
C ALA A 37 -1.92 -4.34 0.28
N ASN A 38 -3.20 -4.75 0.20
CA ASN A 38 -4.04 -4.49 -0.96
C ASN A 38 -4.30 -2.99 -1.17
N ASP A 39 -4.57 -2.24 -0.10
CA ASP A 39 -4.74 -0.78 -0.18
C ASP A 39 -3.46 -0.08 -0.67
N ARG A 40 -2.29 -0.56 -0.24
CA ARG A 40 -0.99 -0.05 -0.70
C ARG A 40 -0.77 -0.38 -2.18
N ALA A 41 -1.04 -1.63 -2.58
CA ALA A 41 -0.87 -2.10 -3.95
C ALA A 41 -1.77 -1.34 -4.92
N TRP A 42 -3.06 -1.17 -4.58
CA TRP A 42 -4.02 -0.37 -5.35
C TRP A 42 -3.50 1.05 -5.62
N LYS A 43 -3.06 1.76 -4.56
CA LYS A 43 -2.53 3.13 -4.71
C LYS A 43 -1.28 3.18 -5.59
N GLN A 44 -0.40 2.19 -5.47
CA GLN A 44 0.81 2.09 -6.30
C GLN A 44 0.46 1.83 -7.78
N THR A 45 -0.53 0.97 -8.05
CA THR A 45 -1.01 0.71 -9.41
C THR A 45 -1.54 1.99 -10.06
N ILE A 46 -2.49 2.68 -9.40
CA ILE A 46 -3.04 3.94 -9.91
C ILE A 46 -1.92 4.98 -10.11
N ALA A 47 -1.04 5.16 -9.13
CA ALA A 47 0.07 6.10 -9.26
C ALA A 47 1.00 5.76 -10.44
N SER A 48 1.24 4.47 -10.71
CA SER A 48 2.08 4.04 -11.83
C SER A 48 1.42 4.29 -13.20
N GLU A 49 0.11 4.09 -13.29
CA GLU A 49 -0.68 4.35 -14.50
C GLU A 49 -0.66 5.84 -14.84
N GLU A 50 -0.96 6.69 -13.85
CA GLU A 50 -0.93 8.15 -13.98
C GLU A 50 0.45 8.70 -14.36
N LEU A 51 1.52 8.15 -13.78
CA LEU A 51 2.89 8.55 -14.12
C LEU A 51 3.27 8.13 -15.54
N ASN A 52 2.78 6.98 -16.01
CA ASN A 52 3.02 6.52 -17.37
C ASN A 52 2.29 7.41 -18.39
N GLU A 53 1.02 7.75 -18.11
CA GLU A 53 0.21 8.61 -18.97
C GLU A 53 0.82 10.02 -19.11
N VAL A 54 1.17 10.65 -17.99
CA VAL A 54 1.78 12.00 -18.02
C VAL A 54 3.16 11.98 -18.71
N GLY A 55 3.90 10.88 -18.59
CA GLY A 55 5.17 10.67 -19.28
C GLY A 55 5.00 10.67 -20.81
N CYS A 56 3.99 9.96 -21.33
CA CYS A 56 3.67 9.94 -22.76
C CYS A 56 3.21 11.32 -23.25
N LEU A 57 2.36 12.00 -22.47
CA LEU A 57 1.86 13.33 -22.77
C LEU A 57 2.99 14.37 -22.87
N PHE A 58 3.97 14.31 -21.97
CA PHE A 58 5.17 15.16 -22.03
C PHE A 58 6.07 14.89 -23.23
N ALA A 59 6.14 13.65 -23.71
CA ALA A 59 6.90 13.32 -24.91
C ALA A 59 6.25 13.89 -26.19
N LEU A 60 4.92 14.02 -26.22
CA LEU A 60 4.16 14.41 -27.40
C LEU A 60 3.86 15.91 -27.49
N GLN A 61 3.68 16.61 -26.36
CA GLN A 61 3.25 18.02 -26.34
C GLN A 61 4.13 18.92 -25.45
N PRO A 62 5.33 19.31 -25.90
CA PRO A 62 6.25 20.13 -25.11
C PRO A 62 5.80 21.60 -24.94
N ASN A 63 4.88 22.11 -25.75
CA ASN A 63 4.51 23.53 -25.77
C ASN A 63 3.32 23.89 -24.85
N ASN A 64 2.45 22.93 -24.51
CA ASN A 64 1.23 23.15 -23.69
C ASN A 64 1.32 22.47 -22.30
N LEU A 65 2.53 22.37 -21.77
CA LEU A 65 2.83 21.63 -20.54
C LEU A 65 2.05 22.14 -19.32
N SER A 66 1.85 23.45 -19.17
CA SER A 66 1.24 24.03 -17.97
C SER A 66 -0.22 23.62 -17.79
N GLN A 67 -1.01 23.64 -18.87
CA GLN A 67 -2.41 23.24 -18.83
C GLN A 67 -2.55 21.73 -18.61
N LEU A 68 -1.70 20.95 -19.29
CA LEU A 68 -1.68 19.49 -19.20
C LEU A 68 -1.29 19.00 -17.79
N VAL A 69 -0.30 19.65 -17.17
CA VAL A 69 0.09 19.40 -15.77
C VAL A 69 -1.06 19.72 -14.83
N SER A 70 -1.72 20.87 -15.01
CA SER A 70 -2.84 21.25 -14.14
C SER A 70 -4.01 20.27 -14.24
N GLN A 71 -4.27 19.71 -15.43
CA GLN A 71 -5.32 18.72 -15.63
C GLN A 71 -4.93 17.38 -14.97
N TRP A 72 -3.72 16.89 -15.23
CA TRP A 72 -3.19 15.70 -14.58
C TRP A 72 -3.16 15.81 -13.04
N GLU A 73 -2.78 16.97 -12.49
CA GLU A 73 -2.80 17.18 -11.03
C GLU A 73 -4.22 17.07 -10.44
N GLN A 74 -5.25 17.47 -11.19
CA GLN A 74 -6.65 17.30 -10.81
C GLN A 74 -7.10 15.85 -10.92
N ASP A 75 -6.73 15.17 -12.01
CA ASP A 75 -7.10 13.76 -12.24
C ASP A 75 -6.50 12.86 -11.16
N VAL A 76 -5.23 13.06 -10.81
CA VAL A 76 -4.57 12.36 -9.70
C VAL A 76 -5.28 12.62 -8.36
N ALA A 77 -5.72 13.85 -8.10
CA ALA A 77 -6.44 14.19 -6.86
C ALA A 77 -7.86 13.59 -6.79
N ILE A 78 -8.47 13.30 -7.94
CA ILE A 78 -9.76 12.60 -8.02
C ILE A 78 -9.58 11.10 -7.80
N LEU A 79 -8.55 10.51 -8.38
CA LEU A 79 -8.31 9.06 -8.37
C LEU A 79 -7.67 8.55 -7.07
N LEU A 80 -6.80 9.35 -6.45
CA LEU A 80 -6.16 9.02 -5.17
C LEU A 80 -6.75 9.87 -4.04
N PRO A 81 -7.44 9.25 -3.06
CA PRO A 81 -7.85 9.93 -1.83
C PRO A 81 -6.63 10.49 -1.09
N ASP A 82 -6.67 11.78 -0.75
CA ASP A 82 -5.53 12.53 -0.18
C ASP A 82 -4.26 12.50 -1.05
N GLY A 83 -4.43 12.20 -2.34
CA GLY A 83 -3.40 12.18 -3.36
C GLY A 83 -3.11 13.56 -3.91
N LYS A 84 -1.86 13.79 -4.29
CA LYS A 84 -1.43 14.97 -5.01
C LYS A 84 -0.36 14.58 -6.03
N GLY A 85 -0.63 14.94 -7.30
CA GLY A 85 0.38 15.02 -8.34
C GLY A 85 1.20 16.30 -8.20
N SER A 86 2.49 16.23 -8.48
CA SER A 86 3.34 17.40 -8.58
C SER A 86 4.42 17.16 -9.64
N LEU A 87 4.68 18.18 -10.44
CA LEU A 87 5.85 18.23 -11.30
C LEU A 87 7.00 18.97 -10.61
N MET A 88 8.16 18.34 -10.53
CA MET A 88 9.38 18.94 -9.96
C MET A 88 10.50 18.95 -11.00
N SER A 89 11.38 19.96 -10.95
CA SER A 89 12.63 19.93 -11.70
C SER A 89 13.75 19.39 -10.80
N ARG A 90 14.41 18.32 -11.23
CA ARG A 90 15.57 17.73 -10.54
C ARG A 90 16.70 17.56 -11.54
N LYS A 91 17.83 18.25 -11.31
CA LYS A 91 19.02 18.20 -12.17
C LYS A 91 18.73 18.50 -13.65
N GLY A 92 17.84 19.46 -13.92
CA GLY A 92 17.43 19.82 -15.29
C GLY A 92 16.43 18.85 -15.94
N GLN A 93 16.07 17.75 -15.27
CA GLN A 93 15.01 16.84 -15.71
C GLN A 93 13.69 17.21 -15.04
N ARG A 94 12.58 17.09 -15.77
CA ARG A 94 11.24 17.17 -15.20
C ARG A 94 10.88 15.80 -14.63
N VAL A 95 10.47 15.77 -13.38
CA VAL A 95 10.10 14.56 -12.64
C VAL A 95 8.67 14.72 -12.17
N ALA A 96 7.78 13.86 -12.66
CA ALA A 96 6.43 13.75 -12.12
C ALA A 96 6.47 12.91 -10.85
N VAL A 97 5.79 13.37 -9.82
CA VAL A 97 5.70 12.70 -8.53
C VAL A 97 4.23 12.64 -8.13
N VAL A 98 3.76 11.43 -7.85
CA VAL A 98 2.46 11.19 -7.20
C VAL A 98 2.74 10.90 -5.74
N SER A 99 2.09 11.62 -4.85
CA SER A 99 2.21 11.47 -3.41
C SER A 99 0.83 11.33 -2.79
N TRP A 100 0.72 10.59 -1.69
CA TRP A 100 -0.53 10.44 -0.96
C TRP A 100 -0.25 10.44 0.53
N ARG A 101 -1.24 10.86 1.32
CA ARG A 101 -1.13 10.81 2.78
C ARG A 101 -1.28 9.37 3.26
N SER A 102 -0.31 8.89 4.04
CA SER A 102 -0.51 7.67 4.84
C SER A 102 -1.39 8.01 6.04
N THR A 103 -2.51 7.30 6.19
CA THR A 103 -3.39 7.41 7.37
C THR A 103 -2.72 6.84 8.63
N LYS A 104 -1.72 5.97 8.47
CA LYS A 104 -0.89 5.47 9.56
C LYS A 104 0.33 6.37 9.70
N GLN A 105 0.39 7.17 10.76
CA GLN A 105 1.65 7.77 11.18
C GLN A 105 2.62 6.63 11.52
N PRO A 106 3.84 6.62 10.97
CA PRO A 106 4.86 5.70 11.45
C PRO A 106 5.09 5.97 12.94
N LEU A 107 4.98 4.94 13.79
CA LEU A 107 5.23 5.00 15.24
C LEU A 107 6.69 5.37 15.60
N TRP A 108 7.51 5.57 14.58
CA TRP A 108 8.91 5.94 14.63
C TRP A 108 9.08 7.29 13.91
N LEU A 109 9.58 8.29 14.64
CA LEU A 109 10.03 9.54 14.02
C LEU A 109 11.22 9.19 13.11
N CYS A 110 11.05 9.29 11.80
CA CYS A 110 12.19 9.19 10.88
C CYS A 110 13.12 10.39 11.18
N HIS A 111 14.26 10.14 11.85
CA HIS A 111 15.11 11.16 12.45
C HIS A 111 15.92 11.97 11.43
N THR A 112 16.05 11.47 10.20
CA THR A 112 16.80 12.14 9.14
C THR A 112 15.96 12.42 7.89
N ALA A 113 16.27 13.53 7.21
CA ALA A 113 15.66 13.89 5.92
C ALA A 113 15.89 12.82 4.82
N ARG A 114 16.96 12.01 4.97
CA ARG A 114 17.32 10.94 4.05
C ARG A 114 16.47 9.67 4.24
N GLU A 115 16.00 9.41 5.47
CA GLU A 115 15.06 8.33 5.78
C GLU A 115 13.64 8.71 5.35
N LYS A 116 13.25 9.97 5.55
CA LYS A 116 11.97 10.52 5.10
C LYS A 116 11.78 10.45 3.57
N ALA A 117 12.88 10.55 2.81
CA ALA A 117 12.87 10.49 1.35
C ALA A 117 12.87 9.06 0.78
N ARG A 118 13.08 8.03 1.61
CA ARG A 118 13.23 6.64 1.17
C ARG A 118 12.10 5.72 1.64
N ASP A 119 11.00 6.31 2.07
CA ASP A 119 9.77 5.67 2.55
C ASP A 119 10.09 4.55 3.54
N CYS A 120 10.12 4.90 4.82
CA CYS A 120 10.68 4.10 5.92
C CYS A 120 10.24 2.62 5.78
N VAL A 121 11.13 1.78 5.19
CA VAL A 121 10.83 0.40 4.80
C VAL A 121 10.59 -0.38 6.08
N GLU A 122 9.36 -0.83 6.25
CA GLU A 122 8.92 -1.71 7.31
C GLU A 122 9.73 -3.02 7.23
N ARG A 123 10.88 -3.09 7.93
CA ARG A 123 11.48 -4.38 8.25
C ARG A 123 10.67 -4.96 9.41
N GLN A 124 9.63 -5.71 9.07
CA GLN A 124 9.00 -6.61 10.03
C GLN A 124 9.99 -7.74 10.31
N PHE A 125 10.46 -7.83 11.55
CA PHE A 125 11.05 -9.03 12.11
C PHE A 125 9.95 -9.96 12.61
#